data_AF-X1SUK7-F1
#
_entry.id   AF-X1SUK7-F1
#
_cell.length_a   1.000
_cell.length_b   1.000
_cell.length_c   1.000
_cell.angle_alpha   90.00
_cell.angle_beta   90.00
_cell.angle_gamma   90.00
#
_symmetry.space_group_name_H-M   'P 1'
#
loop_
_entity.id
_entity.type
_entity.pdbx_description
1 polymer ?
#
loop_
_entity_poly.entity_id
_entity_poly.type
_entity_poly.pdbx_seq_one_letter_code
_entity_poly.pdbx_strand_id
1 'polypeptide(L)' 'ISQCPVQYGKVIGMRNDSVSMLMHYKECAMNIKKAKNMSADELKDKIIVGELVEKENIPELTDEIKRLRKEATRK' A
#
# COMPACT_ATOMS: atom_id res chain seq x y z
N ILE A 1 -4.63 1.18 -5.83
CA ILE A 1 -4.96 0.26 -6.95
C ILE A 1 -5.82 1.00 -7.94
N SER A 2 -5.53 0.86 -9.23
CA SER A 2 -6.30 1.48 -10.31
C SER A 2 -6.44 0.50 -11.47
N GLN A 3 -7.58 0.50 -12.15
CA GLN A 3 -7.86 -0.39 -13.27
C GLN A 3 -7.25 0.13 -14.57
N CYS A 4 -6.57 -0.75 -15.30
CA CYS A 4 -6.13 -0.52 -16.67
C CYS A 4 -6.72 -1.61 -17.58
N PRO A 5 -7.99 -1.48 -18.01
CA PRO A 5 -8.72 -2.53 -18.72
C PRO A 5 -8.17 -2.84 -20.11
N VAL A 6 -7.43 -1.91 -20.70
CA VAL A 6 -6.89 -2.05 -22.06
C VAL A 6 -5.61 -2.91 -22.09
N GLN A 7 -4.60 -2.54 -21.31
CA GLN A 7 -3.31 -3.22 -21.33
C GLN A 7 -3.25 -4.32 -20.28
N TYR A 8 -3.55 -4.00 -19.01
CA TYR A 8 -3.50 -5.00 -17.94
C TYR A 8 -4.66 -5.99 -18.04
N GLY A 9 -5.86 -5.52 -18.41
CA GLY A 9 -6.99 -6.40 -18.70
C GLY A 9 -6.67 -7.48 -19.73
N LYS A 10 -5.84 -7.18 -20.75
CA LYS A 10 -5.37 -8.20 -21.71
C LYS A 10 -4.55 -9.32 -21.04
N VAL A 11 -3.73 -9.00 -20.05
CA VAL A 11 -2.86 -9.97 -19.36
C VAL A 11 -3.66 -10.92 -18.48
N ILE A 12 -4.72 -10.41 -17.83
CA ILE A 12 -5.54 -11.18 -16.88
C ILE A 12 -6.83 -11.74 -17.50
N GLY A 13 -6.98 -11.66 -18.82
CA GLY A 13 -8.18 -12.16 -19.53
C GLY A 13 -9.44 -11.32 -19.38
N MET A 14 -9.35 -10.09 -18.86
CA MET A 14 -10.46 -9.15 -18.65
C MET A 14 -10.36 -7.93 -19.59
N ARG A 15 -9.95 -8.13 -20.85
CA ARG A 15 -9.69 -7.02 -21.78
C ARG A 15 -10.95 -6.22 -22.06
N ASN A 16 -10.85 -4.89 -21.95
CA ASN A 16 -11.94 -3.92 -22.14
C ASN A 16 -13.14 -4.13 -21.17
N ASP A 17 -12.99 -4.95 -20.14
CA ASP A 17 -14.02 -5.15 -19.13
C ASP A 17 -13.70 -4.38 -17.85
N SER A 18 -13.89 -3.06 -17.93
CA SER A 18 -13.60 -2.14 -16.83
C SER A 18 -14.40 -2.43 -15.58
N VAL A 19 -15.66 -2.87 -15.74
CA VAL A 19 -16.59 -3.07 -14.63
C VAL A 19 -16.22 -4.32 -13.84
N SER A 20 -16.00 -5.45 -14.52
CA SER A 20 -15.62 -6.69 -13.85
C SER A 20 -14.28 -6.57 -13.15
N MET A 21 -13.30 -5.87 -13.72
CA MET A 21 -12.02 -5.60 -13.05
C MET A 21 -12.19 -4.80 -11.77
N LEU A 22 -13.03 -3.75 -11.79
CA LEU A 22 -13.27 -2.93 -10.61
C LEU A 22 -14.01 -3.72 -9.52
N MET A 23 -14.98 -4.55 -9.90
CA MET A 23 -15.67 -5.44 -8.97
C MET A 23 -14.73 -6.48 -8.37
N HIS A 24 -13.86 -7.08 -9.18
CA HIS A 24 -12.85 -8.02 -8.71
C HIS A 24 -11.92 -7.38 -7.66
N TYR A 25 -11.43 -6.16 -7.91
CA TYR A 25 -10.63 -5.43 -6.92
C TYR A 25 -11.38 -5.16 -5.63
N LYS A 26 -12.68 -4.83 -5.72
CA LYS A 26 -13.53 -4.62 -4.55
C LYS A 26 -13.72 -5.91 -3.73
N GLU A 27 -13.89 -7.06 -4.39
CA GLU A 27 -14.07 -8.37 -3.75
C GLU A 27 -12.78 -8.91 -3.11
N CYS A 28 -11.64 -8.61 -3.73
CA CYS A 28 -10.33 -8.93 -3.17
C CYS A 28 -9.90 -7.94 -2.07
N ALA A 29 -10.42 -6.71 -2.07
CA ALA A 29 -10.07 -5.70 -1.07
C ALA A 29 -10.59 -6.06 0.32
N MET A 30 -9.70 -6.00 1.30
CA MET A 30 -9.96 -6.26 2.70
C MET A 30 -9.37 -5.17 3.58
N ASN A 31 -10.15 -4.62 4.50
CA ASN A 31 -9.63 -3.64 5.45
C ASN A 31 -8.68 -4.31 6.44
N ILE A 32 -7.57 -3.64 6.75
CA ILE A 32 -6.56 -4.16 7.70
C ILE A 32 -7.15 -4.57 9.06
N LYS A 33 -8.20 -3.88 9.55
CA LYS A 33 -8.87 -4.23 10.81
C LYS A 33 -9.44 -5.65 10.81
N LYS A 34 -9.91 -6.13 9.65
CA LYS A 34 -10.41 -7.50 9.48
C LYS A 34 -9.27 -8.48 9.24
N ALA A 35 -8.29 -8.08 8.44
CA ALA A 35 -7.15 -8.92 8.08
C ALA A 35 -6.30 -9.35 9.30
N LYS A 36 -6.22 -8.51 10.35
CA LYS A 36 -5.47 -8.81 11.58
C LYS A 36 -5.86 -10.13 12.28
N ASN A 37 -7.11 -10.58 12.11
CA ASN A 37 -7.63 -11.77 12.77
C ASN A 37 -7.67 -13.01 11.85
N MET A 38 -7.10 -12.92 10.65
CA MET A 38 -7.13 -13.99 9.64
C MET A 38 -5.78 -14.69 9.53
N SER A 39 -5.80 -15.94 9.11
CA SER A 39 -4.58 -16.71 8.86
C SER A 39 -3.88 -16.26 7.57
N ALA A 40 -2.59 -16.59 7.45
CA ALA A 40 -1.80 -16.26 6.26
C ALA A 40 -2.37 -16.88 4.98
N ASP A 41 -2.97 -18.07 5.08
CA ASP A 41 -3.58 -18.76 3.94
C ASP A 41 -4.84 -18.04 3.45
N GLU A 42 -5.67 -17.52 4.36
CA GLU A 42 -6.88 -16.77 3.99
C GLU A 42 -6.57 -15.38 3.39
N LEU A 43 -5.38 -14.84 3.66
CA LEU A 43 -4.96 -13.53 3.17
C LEU A 43 -4.24 -13.57 1.82
N LYS A 44 -3.84 -14.76 1.34
CA LYS A 44 -2.97 -14.93 0.17
C LYS A 44 -3.48 -14.24 -1.10
N ASP A 45 -4.79 -14.28 -1.34
CA ASP A 45 -5.42 -13.72 -2.53
C ASP A 45 -6.20 -12.42 -2.25
N LYS A 46 -5.93 -11.79 -1.10
CA LYS A 46 -6.60 -10.56 -0.65
C LYS A 46 -5.69 -9.35 -0.76
N ILE A 47 -6.30 -8.23 -1.12
CA ILE A 47 -5.67 -6.91 -1.16
C ILE A 47 -5.93 -6.25 0.19
N ILE A 48 -4.92 -6.14 1.04
CA ILE A 48 -5.06 -5.47 2.34
C ILE A 48 -5.01 -3.95 2.13
N VAL A 49 -6.06 -3.26 2.56
CA VAL A 49 -6.23 -1.80 2.41
C VAL A 49 -6.35 -1.14 3.78
N GLY A 50 -5.59 -0.06 3.96
CA GLY A 50 -5.56 0.74 5.19
C GLY A 50 -4.15 1.21 5.48
N GLU A 51 -3.97 1.74 6.68
CA GLU A 51 -2.65 2.08 7.22
C GLU A 51 -1.97 0.82 7.75
N LEU A 52 -0.90 0.39 7.08
CA LEU A 52 -0.20 -0.85 7.40
C LEU A 52 0.74 -0.69 8.60
N VAL A 53 1.47 0.41 8.61
CA VAL A 53 2.47 0.74 9.62
C VAL A 53 2.53 2.24 9.76
N GLU A 54 2.39 2.71 10.99
CA GLU A 54 2.69 4.07 11.40
C GLU A 54 3.86 4.00 12.37
N LYS A 55 4.92 4.79 12.12
CA LYS A 55 6.07 4.88 13.03
C LYS A 55 6.25 6.33 13.44
N GLU A 56 6.00 6.58 14.70
CA GLU A 56 6.19 7.89 15.30
C GLU A 56 7.65 8.09 15.73
N ASN A 57 8.04 9.36 15.91
CA ASN A 57 9.33 9.75 16.50
C ASN A 57 10.57 9.29 15.72
N ILE A 58 10.43 8.97 14.44
CA ILE A 58 11.58 8.81 13.53
C ILE A 58 11.93 10.19 13.01
N PRO A 59 13.17 10.68 13.21
CA PRO A 59 13.55 11.99 12.73
C PRO A 59 13.50 12.03 11.21
N GLU A 60 12.94 13.10 10.65
CA GLU A 60 12.96 13.33 9.22
C GLU A 60 14.38 13.67 8.76
N LEU A 61 14.65 13.52 7.46
CA LEU A 61 15.92 13.92 6.86
C LEU A 61 16.29 15.36 7.22
N THR A 62 15.32 16.28 7.21
CA THR A 62 15.58 17.69 7.53
C THR A 62 15.94 17.92 8.99
N ASP A 63 15.36 17.16 9.92
CA ASP A 63 15.71 17.20 11.33
C ASP A 63 17.13 16.69 11.56
N GLU A 64 17.52 15.62 10.87
CA GLU A 64 18.89 15.13 10.98
C GLU A 64 19.93 16.04 10.34
N ILE A 65 19.61 16.68 9.21
CA ILE A 65 20.49 17.69 8.64
C ILE A 65 20.66 18.87 9.62
N LYS A 66 19.61 19.31 10.31
CA LYS A 66 19.70 20.35 11.34
C LYS A 66 20.59 19.90 12.50
N ARG A 67 20.46 18.65 12.96
CA ARG A 67 21.31 18.08 14.01
C ARG A 67 22.77 18.11 13.61
N LEU A 68 23.10 17.58 12.44
CA LEU A 68 24.46 17.52 11.91
C LEU A 68 25.09 18.91 11.72
N ARG A 69 24.32 19.89 11.23
CA ARG A 69 24.79 21.28 11.12
C ARG A 69 25.14 21.89 12.47
N LYS A 70 24.28 21.71 13.49
CA LYS A 70 24.56 22.18 14.85
C LYS A 70 25.83 21.55 15.43
N GLU A 71 26.05 20.26 15.18
CA GLU A 71 27.28 19.57 15.58
C GLU A 71 28.52 20.12 14.87
N ALA A 72 28.41 20.41 13.56
CA ALA A 72 29.51 20.96 12.77
C ALA A 72 29.88 22.40 13.19
N THR A 73 28.90 23.24 13.57
CA THR A 73 29.11 24.63 14.01
C THR A 73 29.55 24.76 15.46
N ARG A 74 29.54 23.66 16.24
CA ARG A 74 30.04 23.64 17.63
C ARG A 74 31.56 23.47 17.75
N LYS A 75 32.27 23.40 16.62
CA LYS A 75 33.74 23.50 16.54
C LYS A 75 34.14 24.91 16.12
#